data_AF-A0A1Y3EYK3-F1
#
_entry.id   AF-A0A1Y3EYK3-F1
#
_cell.length_a   1.000
_cell.length_b   1.000
_cell.length_c   1.000
_cell.angle_alpha   90.00
_cell.angle_beta   90.00
_cell.angle_gamma   90.00
#
_symmetry.space_group_name_H-M   'P 1'
#
loop_
_entity.id
_entity.type
_entity.pdbx_description
1 polymer ?
#
loop_
_entity_poly.entity_id
_entity_poly.type
_entity_poly.pdbx_seq_one_letter_code
_entity_poly.pdbx_strand_id
1 'polypeptide(L)'
;VISEERGKVDDEKFDFYKSQYYEKFASKENLLADFPSMKVQITDISVWIDPLDGTQELIEGILESVSVMICVAVKGRPVFGVIHRPFTSETIWSVSNYGCFPDCSMGKNGMDMIDIESNIRKIALISRTHSGGAEKILEAALGKSWRIEKAGGSGYKGLRVLNGSAGLYLHTTTMKKWDVCAVDAIIHSAGGRMTDLTGKNLSYLPSSGETFKTGLLVTMNEHFYYLSKLLPSLSSIIFMH
;
A
#
# COMPACT_ATOMS: atom_id res chain seq x y z
N VAL A 1 -0.10 -2.51 -18.55
CA VAL A 1 -0.96 -1.87 -17.53
C VAL A 1 -2.02 -2.88 -17.13
N ILE A 2 -2.26 -3.04 -15.83
CA ILE A 2 -3.22 -3.99 -15.26
C ILE A 2 -4.08 -3.18 -14.30
N SER A 3 -5.39 -3.20 -14.49
CA SER A 3 -6.35 -2.47 -13.66
C SER A 3 -7.53 -3.36 -13.30
N GLU A 4 -8.16 -3.10 -12.15
CA GLU A 4 -9.37 -3.80 -11.74
C GLU A 4 -10.50 -3.63 -12.78
N GLU A 5 -10.70 -2.42 -13.27
CA GLU A 5 -11.71 -2.10 -14.28
C GLU A 5 -11.20 -2.40 -15.69
N ARG A 6 -11.91 -3.24 -16.43
CA ARG A 6 -11.56 -3.66 -17.81
C ARG A 6 -12.33 -2.88 -18.88
N GLY A 7 -12.59 -1.61 -18.63
CA GLY A 7 -13.27 -0.72 -19.58
C GLY A 7 -12.33 -0.20 -20.68
N LYS A 8 -12.86 0.05 -21.88
CA LYS A 8 -12.16 0.85 -22.90
C LYS A 8 -12.33 2.33 -22.55
N VAL A 9 -11.23 3.06 -22.47
CA VAL A 9 -11.25 4.52 -22.38
C VAL A 9 -11.61 5.08 -23.75
N ASP A 10 -12.54 6.02 -23.78
CA ASP A 10 -12.95 6.75 -24.97
C ASP A 10 -11.94 7.87 -25.26
N ASP A 11 -11.47 7.97 -26.50
CA ASP A 11 -10.38 8.88 -26.89
C ASP A 11 -10.76 10.35 -26.66
N GLU A 12 -12.03 10.73 -26.87
CA GLU A 12 -12.52 12.09 -26.59
C GLU A 12 -12.43 12.45 -25.10
N LYS A 13 -12.74 11.49 -24.21
CA LYS A 13 -12.60 11.69 -22.76
C LYS A 13 -11.13 11.80 -22.36
N PHE A 14 -10.26 11.01 -23.00
CA PHE A 14 -8.82 11.07 -22.75
C PHE A 14 -8.24 12.43 -23.13
N ASP A 15 -8.57 12.97 -24.30
CA ASP A 15 -8.06 14.27 -24.76
C ASP A 15 -8.55 15.43 -23.88
N PHE A 16 -9.80 15.38 -23.42
CA PHE A 16 -10.31 16.32 -22.43
C PHE A 16 -9.43 16.34 -21.17
N TYR A 17 -9.20 15.18 -20.54
CA TYR A 17 -8.35 15.11 -19.35
C TYR A 17 -6.90 15.49 -19.64
N LYS A 18 -6.34 15.06 -20.78
CA LYS A 18 -4.99 15.41 -21.20
C LYS A 18 -4.82 16.93 -21.27
N SER A 19 -5.74 17.64 -21.92
CA SER A 19 -5.67 19.11 -22.03
C SER A 19 -5.70 19.82 -20.67
N GLN A 20 -6.52 19.33 -19.73
CA GLN A 20 -6.64 19.90 -18.38
C GLN A 20 -5.40 19.66 -17.52
N TYR A 21 -4.71 18.53 -17.70
CA TYR A 21 -3.59 18.12 -16.85
C TYR A 21 -2.22 18.31 -17.49
N TYR A 22 -2.12 18.57 -18.79
CA TYR A 22 -0.85 18.75 -19.49
C TYR A 22 -0.07 19.95 -18.97
N GLU A 23 -0.73 21.09 -18.73
CA GLU A 23 -0.08 22.25 -18.11
C GLU A 23 0.44 21.94 -16.70
N LYS A 24 -0.32 21.17 -15.92
CA LYS A 24 0.07 20.73 -14.58
C LYS A 24 1.25 19.75 -14.63
N PHE A 25 1.29 18.86 -15.62
CA PHE A 25 2.41 17.96 -15.88
C PHE A 25 3.66 18.75 -16.28
N ALA A 26 3.55 19.65 -17.26
CA ALA A 26 4.64 20.51 -17.72
C ALA A 26 5.22 21.36 -16.58
N SER A 27 4.36 21.90 -15.70
CA SER A 27 4.82 22.67 -14.52
C SER A 27 5.64 21.85 -13.51
N LYS A 28 5.54 20.51 -13.57
CA LYS A 28 6.28 19.57 -12.71
C LYS A 28 7.44 18.88 -13.43
N GLU A 29 7.71 19.21 -14.69
CA GLU A 29 8.79 18.60 -15.47
C GLU A 29 10.16 18.83 -14.80
N ASN A 30 10.35 20.00 -14.16
CA ASN A 30 11.55 20.29 -13.38
C ASN A 30 11.74 19.36 -12.17
N LEU A 31 10.66 18.86 -11.56
CA LEU A 31 10.75 17.87 -10.47
C LEU A 31 11.28 16.52 -10.97
N LEU A 32 10.99 16.17 -12.23
CA LEU A 32 11.49 14.93 -12.83
C LEU A 32 13.00 15.00 -13.08
N ALA A 33 13.56 16.20 -13.27
CA ALA A 33 14.99 16.41 -13.43
C ALA A 33 15.79 16.15 -12.13
N ASP A 34 15.13 16.23 -10.97
CA ASP A 34 15.77 15.98 -9.66
C ASP A 34 15.98 14.48 -9.38
N PHE A 35 15.32 13.59 -10.12
CA PHE A 35 15.48 12.14 -10.00
C PHE A 35 16.37 11.58 -11.11
N PRO A 36 17.32 10.68 -10.82
CA PRO A 36 18.13 10.07 -11.87
C PRO A 36 17.28 9.16 -12.75
N SER A 37 17.56 9.20 -14.05
CA SER A 37 16.95 8.29 -15.00
C SER A 37 17.53 6.88 -14.83
N MET A 38 16.66 5.87 -14.86
CA MET A 38 17.07 4.46 -14.97
C MET A 38 16.68 3.92 -16.35
N LYS A 39 17.60 3.20 -17.00
CA LYS A 39 17.30 2.45 -18.22
C LYS A 39 16.72 1.09 -17.83
N VAL A 40 15.51 0.81 -18.30
CA VAL A 40 14.79 -0.44 -18.06
C VAL A 40 14.21 -0.95 -19.37
N GLN A 41 14.09 -2.27 -19.53
CA GLN A 41 13.33 -2.80 -20.66
C GLN A 41 11.84 -2.59 -20.39
N ILE A 42 11.09 -2.21 -21.42
CA ILE A 42 9.64 -2.01 -21.29
C ILE A 42 8.92 -3.28 -20.80
N THR A 43 9.45 -4.45 -21.17
CA THR A 43 8.99 -5.78 -20.74
C THR A 43 9.18 -6.04 -19.25
N ASP A 44 10.10 -5.34 -18.60
CA ASP A 44 10.31 -5.41 -17.15
C ASP A 44 9.34 -4.51 -16.36
N ILE A 45 8.63 -3.61 -17.04
CA ILE A 45 7.73 -2.63 -16.41
C ILE A 45 6.32 -3.20 -16.34
N SER A 46 5.73 -3.13 -15.16
CA SER A 46 4.30 -3.35 -14.94
C SER A 46 3.70 -2.15 -14.22
N VAL A 47 2.47 -1.80 -14.60
CA VAL A 47 1.71 -0.72 -13.96
C VAL A 47 0.44 -1.35 -13.42
N TRP A 48 0.22 -1.20 -12.11
CA TRP A 48 -0.91 -1.76 -11.37
C TRP A 48 -1.79 -0.60 -10.90
N ILE A 49 -3.08 -0.65 -11.24
CA ILE A 49 -4.02 0.45 -10.99
C ILE A 49 -5.28 -0.09 -10.31
N ASP A 50 -5.53 0.38 -9.09
CA ASP A 50 -6.84 0.27 -8.46
C ASP A 50 -7.56 1.62 -8.63
N PRO A 51 -8.56 1.71 -9.53
CA PRO A 51 -9.27 2.96 -9.76
C PRO A 51 -10.22 3.33 -8.62
N LEU A 52 -10.58 2.37 -7.75
CA LEU A 52 -11.50 2.58 -6.64
C LEU A 52 -11.28 1.53 -5.53
N ASP A 53 -10.29 1.76 -4.68
CA ASP A 53 -10.13 1.01 -3.44
C ASP A 53 -11.15 1.50 -2.42
N GLY A 54 -11.88 0.56 -1.81
CA GLY A 54 -12.94 0.85 -0.84
C GLY A 54 -14.34 1.03 -1.47
N THR A 55 -14.67 0.27 -2.51
CA THR A 55 -16.01 0.28 -3.15
C THR A 55 -17.16 0.10 -2.14
N GLN A 56 -17.03 -0.83 -1.20
CA GLN A 56 -18.06 -1.03 -0.16
C GLN A 56 -18.16 0.19 0.76
N GLU A 57 -17.01 0.78 1.13
CA GLU A 57 -16.97 2.00 1.94
C GLU A 57 -17.57 3.20 1.22
N LEU A 58 -17.40 3.31 -0.10
CA LEU A 58 -18.06 4.34 -0.89
C LEU A 58 -19.59 4.20 -0.84
N ILE A 59 -20.12 2.98 -1.02
CA ILE A 59 -21.56 2.69 -0.97
C ILE A 59 -22.13 3.03 0.42
N GLU A 60 -21.38 2.76 1.48
CA GLU A 60 -21.79 3.00 2.86
C GLU A 60 -21.50 4.44 3.35
N GLY A 61 -20.91 5.29 2.52
CA GLY A 61 -20.60 6.68 2.87
C GLY A 61 -19.38 6.85 3.80
N ILE A 62 -18.52 5.84 3.95
CA ILE A 62 -17.27 5.90 4.71
C ILE A 62 -16.15 6.43 3.79
N LEU A 63 -16.32 7.68 3.38
CA LEU A 63 -15.54 8.30 2.31
C LEU A 63 -14.03 8.40 2.62
N GLU A 64 -13.65 8.41 3.89
CA GLU A 64 -12.25 8.49 4.31
C GLU A 64 -11.41 7.26 3.89
N SER A 65 -12.05 6.10 3.72
CA SER A 65 -11.36 4.86 3.35
C SER A 65 -11.18 4.69 1.84
N VAL A 66 -11.79 5.56 1.04
CA VAL A 66 -11.79 5.45 -0.43
C VAL A 66 -10.48 6.01 -0.98
N SER A 67 -9.85 5.26 -1.89
CA SER A 67 -8.63 5.72 -2.55
C SER A 67 -8.52 5.29 -4.01
N VAL A 68 -7.70 6.01 -4.77
CA VAL A 68 -7.23 5.65 -6.10
C VAL A 68 -5.75 5.33 -5.98
N MET A 69 -5.32 4.19 -6.51
CA MET A 69 -3.96 3.71 -6.34
C MET A 69 -3.30 3.39 -7.67
N ILE A 70 -2.07 3.88 -7.85
CA ILE A 70 -1.25 3.61 -9.02
C ILE A 70 0.13 3.18 -8.54
N CYS A 71 0.64 2.12 -9.14
CA CYS A 71 1.96 1.59 -8.84
C CYS A 71 2.70 1.23 -10.12
N VAL A 72 3.98 1.57 -10.16
CA VAL A 72 4.91 1.09 -11.19
C VAL A 72 5.87 0.13 -10.53
N ALA A 73 5.96 -1.08 -11.08
CA ALA A 73 6.92 -2.08 -10.65
C ALA A 73 7.88 -2.44 -11.79
N VAL A 74 9.17 -2.53 -11.46
CA VAL A 74 10.25 -2.93 -12.37
C VAL A 74 10.77 -4.29 -11.92
N LYS A 75 10.74 -5.29 -12.83
CA LYS A 75 11.08 -6.69 -12.53
C LYS A 75 10.30 -7.22 -11.31
N GLY A 76 9.05 -6.78 -11.19
CA GLY A 76 8.14 -7.13 -10.10
C GLY A 76 8.44 -6.49 -8.75
N ARG A 77 9.39 -5.54 -8.65
CA ARG A 77 9.60 -4.74 -7.44
C ARG A 77 8.90 -3.39 -7.59
N PRO A 78 8.08 -2.96 -6.62
CA PRO A 78 7.41 -1.67 -6.69
C PRO A 78 8.45 -0.54 -6.55
N VAL A 79 8.58 0.31 -7.57
CA VAL A 79 9.56 1.42 -7.60
C VAL A 79 8.93 2.79 -7.48
N PHE A 80 7.63 2.90 -7.75
CA PHE A 80 6.85 4.12 -7.62
C PHE A 80 5.43 3.77 -7.23
N GLY A 81 4.85 4.55 -6.32
CA GLY A 81 3.47 4.40 -5.90
C GLY A 81 2.81 5.75 -5.67
N VAL A 82 1.51 5.81 -5.92
CA VAL A 82 0.64 6.95 -5.59
C VAL A 82 -0.62 6.38 -4.96
N ILE A 83 -1.02 6.98 -3.84
CA ILE A 83 -2.34 6.80 -3.24
C ILE A 83 -2.97 8.18 -3.18
N HIS A 84 -4.12 8.34 -3.83
CA HIS A 84 -4.92 9.55 -3.78
C HIS A 84 -6.24 9.26 -3.05
N ARG A 85 -6.56 10.04 -2.03
CA ARG A 85 -7.83 9.99 -1.30
C ARG A 85 -8.70 11.15 -1.74
N PRO A 86 -9.66 10.93 -2.68
CA PRO A 86 -10.36 12.02 -3.35
C PRO A 86 -11.18 12.88 -2.39
N PHE A 87 -11.79 12.28 -1.36
CA PHE A 87 -12.66 12.99 -0.42
C PHE A 87 -11.91 13.76 0.67
N THR A 88 -10.61 13.52 0.85
CA THR A 88 -9.76 14.30 1.76
C THR A 88 -8.77 15.19 1.02
N SER A 89 -8.76 15.13 -0.33
CA SER A 89 -7.79 15.84 -1.18
C SER A 89 -6.32 15.55 -0.83
N GLU A 90 -6.05 14.35 -0.32
CA GLU A 90 -4.71 13.91 0.07
C GLU A 90 -4.10 13.07 -1.06
N THR A 91 -2.84 13.33 -1.40
CA THR A 91 -2.07 12.52 -2.35
C THR A 91 -0.71 12.24 -1.78
N ILE A 92 -0.43 10.96 -1.54
CA ILE A 92 0.87 10.50 -1.07
C ILE A 92 1.49 9.69 -2.21
N TRP A 93 2.76 9.94 -2.47
CA TRP A 93 3.48 9.23 -3.51
C TRP A 93 4.92 8.97 -3.11
N SER A 94 5.55 8.01 -3.76
CA SER A 94 6.93 7.63 -3.45
C SER A 94 7.72 7.28 -4.69
N VAL A 95 9.04 7.43 -4.57
CA VAL A 95 10.01 6.93 -5.52
C VAL A 95 11.04 6.13 -4.72
N SER A 96 11.26 4.89 -5.13
CA SER A 96 12.19 3.98 -4.46
C SER A 96 13.57 4.61 -4.32
N ASN A 97 14.14 4.55 -3.11
CA ASN A 97 15.41 5.17 -2.70
C ASN A 97 15.41 6.71 -2.57
N TYR A 98 14.29 7.39 -2.82
CA TYR A 98 14.16 8.85 -2.65
C TYR A 98 13.15 9.24 -1.57
N GLY A 99 12.47 8.25 -1.00
CA GLY A 99 11.47 8.47 0.05
C GLY A 99 10.06 8.60 -0.50
N CYS A 100 9.19 9.10 0.36
CA CYS A 100 7.81 9.46 0.03
C CYS A 100 7.59 10.96 0.22
N PHE A 101 6.62 11.49 -0.51
CA PHE A 101 6.36 12.91 -0.69
C PHE A 101 4.88 13.18 -0.44
N PRO A 102 4.50 14.39 0.02
CA PRO A 102 4.30 14.56 1.45
C PRO A 102 2.82 14.76 1.80
N ASP A 103 2.41 14.52 3.04
CA ASP A 103 3.25 14.60 4.25
C ASP A 103 3.08 13.41 5.21
N CYS A 104 4.06 12.51 5.18
CA CYS A 104 4.26 11.44 6.15
C CYS A 104 5.49 11.77 6.99
N SER A 105 5.45 12.93 7.67
CA SER A 105 6.41 13.34 8.71
C SER A 105 7.85 12.83 8.50
N MET A 106 8.50 13.18 7.39
CA MET A 106 9.96 13.19 7.22
C MET A 106 10.30 14.15 6.06
N GLY A 107 11.06 15.21 6.35
CA GLY A 107 11.14 16.43 5.55
C GLY A 107 12.11 16.46 4.35
N LYS A 108 12.05 17.60 3.64
CA LYS A 108 12.85 17.99 2.46
C LYS A 108 14.36 18.12 2.69
N ASN A 109 14.83 17.95 3.92
CA ASN A 109 16.22 17.76 4.27
C ASN A 109 16.23 16.54 5.17
N GLY A 110 17.09 15.56 4.88
CA GLY A 110 17.11 14.26 5.54
C GLY A 110 16.87 14.34 7.05
N MET A 111 15.91 13.53 7.48
CA MET A 111 15.82 12.99 8.83
C MET A 111 15.62 14.00 9.96
N ASP A 112 14.36 14.28 10.26
CA ASP A 112 13.89 13.89 11.58
C ASP A 112 13.10 12.62 11.35
N MET A 113 13.67 11.46 11.70
CA MET A 113 12.81 10.30 11.93
C MET A 113 11.75 10.83 12.89
N ILE A 114 10.47 10.69 12.56
CA ILE A 114 9.47 10.59 13.63
C ILE A 114 10.13 9.72 14.68
N ASP A 115 10.07 10.11 15.93
CA ASP A 115 10.48 9.23 17.01
C ASP A 115 9.48 8.05 17.06
N ILE A 116 9.53 7.17 16.06
CA ILE A 116 8.65 6.01 15.91
C ILE A 116 9.01 4.99 17.00
N GLU A 117 10.19 5.11 17.63
CA GLU A 117 10.53 4.30 18.80
C GLU A 117 9.67 4.65 20.03
N SER A 118 9.24 5.91 20.19
CA SER A 118 8.59 6.33 21.44
C SER A 118 7.05 6.26 21.46
N ASN A 119 6.37 5.97 20.33
CA ASN A 119 4.90 5.99 20.30
C ASN A 119 4.21 5.14 19.20
N ILE A 120 4.67 3.92 18.91
CA ILE A 120 3.86 3.00 18.09
C ILE A 120 2.53 2.76 18.81
N ARG A 121 1.43 3.24 18.23
CA ARG A 121 0.10 2.92 18.76
C ARG A 121 -0.08 1.42 18.66
N LYS A 122 -0.42 0.78 19.79
CA LYS A 122 -0.79 -0.65 19.87
C LYS A 122 -2.17 -0.87 19.24
N ILE A 123 -2.29 -0.52 17.96
CA ILE A 123 -3.47 -0.66 17.12
C ILE A 123 -3.07 -1.55 15.96
N ALA A 124 -3.78 -2.66 15.81
CA ALA A 124 -3.64 -3.58 14.69
C ALA A 124 -4.86 -3.42 13.76
N LEU A 125 -4.61 -3.07 12.51
CA LEU A 125 -5.65 -2.95 11.49
C LEU A 125 -5.90 -4.31 10.83
N ILE A 126 -7.17 -4.64 10.64
CA ILE A 126 -7.62 -5.78 9.85
C ILE A 126 -8.71 -5.35 8.87
N SER A 127 -8.99 -6.18 7.87
CA SER A 127 -10.08 -5.93 6.94
C SER A 127 -11.43 -6.00 7.66
N ARG A 128 -12.31 -5.04 7.31
CA ARG A 128 -13.68 -4.96 7.81
C ARG A 128 -14.60 -6.02 7.20
N THR A 129 -14.48 -6.24 5.90
CA THR A 129 -15.32 -7.15 5.10
C THR A 129 -14.73 -8.57 5.01
N HIS A 130 -13.40 -8.69 5.10
CA HIS A 130 -12.68 -9.96 4.91
C HIS A 130 -11.65 -10.18 6.01
N SER A 131 -12.11 -10.28 7.26
CA SER A 131 -11.21 -10.40 8.41
C SER A 131 -10.47 -11.75 8.47
N GLY A 132 -11.00 -12.82 7.85
CA GLY A 132 -10.28 -14.10 7.67
C GLY A 132 -9.67 -14.71 8.92
N GLY A 133 -10.28 -14.50 10.10
CA GLY A 133 -9.74 -14.96 11.39
C GLY A 133 -8.57 -14.14 11.95
N ALA A 134 -8.16 -13.05 11.29
CA ALA A 134 -7.05 -12.18 11.70
C ALA A 134 -7.21 -11.65 13.13
N GLU A 135 -8.44 -11.39 13.57
CA GLU A 135 -8.74 -10.94 14.93
C GLU A 135 -8.25 -11.95 15.99
N LYS A 136 -8.61 -13.23 15.84
CA LYS A 136 -8.17 -14.30 16.76
C LYS A 136 -6.65 -14.50 16.75
N ILE A 137 -6.04 -14.37 15.57
CA ILE A 137 -4.58 -14.47 15.41
C ILE A 137 -3.89 -13.34 16.17
N LEU A 138 -4.36 -12.11 16.02
CA LEU A 138 -3.80 -10.95 16.71
C LEU A 138 -3.99 -11.01 18.22
N GLU A 139 -5.18 -11.43 18.68
CA GLU A 139 -5.44 -11.61 20.11
C GLU A 139 -4.49 -12.64 20.74
N ALA A 140 -4.26 -13.77 20.06
CA ALA A 140 -3.35 -14.81 20.52
C ALA A 140 -1.87 -14.36 20.49
N ALA A 141 -1.48 -13.62 19.45
CA ALA A 141 -0.09 -13.23 19.23
C ALA A 141 0.37 -12.03 20.07
N LEU A 142 -0.51 -11.03 20.27
CA LEU A 142 -0.17 -9.72 20.84
C LEU A 142 -0.88 -9.45 22.18
N GLY A 143 -1.90 -10.24 22.50
CA GLY A 143 -2.69 -10.12 23.72
C GLY A 143 -3.58 -8.87 23.77
N LYS A 144 -4.29 -8.72 24.90
CA LYS A 144 -5.29 -7.66 25.11
C LYS A 144 -4.73 -6.23 25.22
N SER A 145 -3.41 -6.09 25.22
CA SER A 145 -2.76 -4.76 25.24
C SER A 145 -2.80 -4.06 23.89
N TRP A 146 -3.14 -4.80 22.82
CA TRP A 146 -3.36 -4.27 21.48
C TRP A 146 -4.86 -4.11 21.21
N ARG A 147 -5.22 -2.94 20.67
CA ARG A 147 -6.55 -2.69 20.12
C ARG A 147 -6.60 -3.20 18.69
N ILE A 148 -7.63 -3.96 18.35
CA ILE A 148 -7.88 -4.40 16.98
C ILE A 148 -8.93 -3.49 16.36
N GLU A 149 -8.63 -2.94 15.19
CA GLU A 149 -9.51 -2.05 14.45
C GLU A 149 -9.84 -2.63 13.07
N LYS A 150 -11.13 -2.70 12.76
CA LYS A 150 -11.63 -3.12 11.45
C LYS A 150 -11.76 -1.90 10.56
N ALA A 151 -11.01 -1.86 9.45
CA ALA A 151 -11.02 -0.74 8.52
C ALA A 151 -11.18 -1.20 7.07
N GLY A 152 -11.97 -0.41 6.32
CA GLY A 152 -12.09 -0.50 4.87
C GLY A 152 -10.88 0.09 4.15
N GLY A 153 -10.78 -0.10 2.84
CA GLY A 153 -9.71 0.46 2.00
C GLY A 153 -8.31 -0.07 2.31
N SER A 154 -7.70 -0.80 1.39
CA SER A 154 -6.31 -1.26 1.51
C SER A 154 -5.32 -0.09 1.54
N GLY A 155 -5.55 0.94 0.72
CA GLY A 155 -4.79 2.18 0.71
C GLY A 155 -4.87 2.92 2.04
N TYR A 156 -6.08 3.09 2.59
CA TYR A 156 -6.29 3.75 3.88
C TYR A 156 -5.58 3.04 5.03
N LYS A 157 -5.66 1.70 5.11
CA LYS A 157 -4.94 0.92 6.12
C LYS A 157 -3.42 1.07 5.99
N GLY A 158 -2.89 1.07 4.77
CA GLY A 158 -1.48 1.33 4.51
C GLY A 158 -1.03 2.70 5.01
N LEU A 159 -1.79 3.75 4.71
CA LEU A 159 -1.49 5.12 5.13
C LEU A 159 -1.56 5.32 6.65
N ARG A 160 -2.46 4.61 7.34
CA ARG A 160 -2.55 4.59 8.80
C ARG A 160 -1.31 3.95 9.45
N VAL A 161 -0.71 2.94 8.83
CA VAL A 161 0.57 2.37 9.28
C VAL A 161 1.71 3.36 9.02
N LEU A 162 1.74 3.93 7.81
CA LEU A 162 2.75 4.90 7.39
C LEU A 162 2.85 6.11 8.32
N ASN A 163 1.72 6.68 8.74
CA ASN A 163 1.69 7.86 9.63
C ASN A 163 1.69 7.51 11.13
N GLY A 164 1.90 6.24 11.50
CA GLY A 164 2.00 5.78 12.88
C GLY A 164 0.70 5.77 13.69
N SER A 165 -0.45 6.09 13.07
CA SER A 165 -1.75 6.02 13.73
C SER A 165 -2.26 4.58 13.91
N ALA A 166 -1.61 3.59 13.27
CA ALA A 166 -1.67 2.18 13.59
C ALA A 166 -0.26 1.58 13.59
N GLY A 167 -0.03 0.58 14.44
CA GLY A 167 1.28 -0.07 14.54
C GLY A 167 1.51 -1.15 13.46
N LEU A 168 0.43 -1.82 13.04
CA LEU A 168 0.49 -2.81 11.98
C LEU A 168 -0.82 -2.94 11.22
N TYR A 169 -0.73 -3.47 9.99
CA TYR A 169 -1.86 -3.93 9.19
C TYR A 169 -1.66 -5.41 8.85
N LEU A 170 -2.58 -6.25 9.30
CA LEU A 170 -2.62 -7.68 9.00
C LEU A 170 -3.79 -7.98 8.07
N HIS A 171 -3.52 -8.74 7.01
CA HIS A 171 -4.55 -9.31 6.15
C HIS A 171 -4.27 -10.79 5.92
N THR A 172 -5.25 -11.66 6.15
CA THR A 172 -5.05 -13.12 6.14
C THR A 172 -5.69 -13.82 4.94
N THR A 173 -6.48 -13.11 4.14
CA THR A 173 -7.13 -13.66 2.95
C THR A 173 -6.41 -13.28 1.66
N THR A 174 -6.97 -13.68 0.52
CA THR A 174 -6.40 -13.36 -0.78
C THR A 174 -6.57 -11.87 -1.09
N MET A 175 -5.48 -11.21 -1.50
CA MET A 175 -5.46 -9.82 -1.95
C MET A 175 -5.12 -9.75 -3.43
N LYS A 176 -5.64 -8.78 -4.18
CA LYS A 176 -5.19 -8.52 -5.54
C LYS A 176 -3.95 -7.62 -5.51
N LYS A 177 -3.13 -7.69 -6.55
CA LYS A 177 -1.87 -6.94 -6.63
C LYS A 177 -2.08 -5.44 -6.70
N TRP A 178 -3.11 -4.98 -7.43
CA TRP A 178 -3.42 -3.56 -7.55
C TRP A 178 -3.87 -2.94 -6.23
N ASP A 179 -4.57 -3.69 -5.37
CA ASP A 179 -4.96 -3.25 -4.01
C ASP A 179 -3.75 -2.88 -3.12
N VAL A 180 -2.56 -3.41 -3.39
CA VAL A 180 -1.43 -3.30 -2.44
C VAL A 180 -0.12 -2.80 -3.03
N CYS A 181 0.03 -2.78 -4.36
CA CYS A 181 1.30 -2.37 -4.99
C CYS A 181 1.69 -0.94 -4.61
N ALA A 182 0.74 0.00 -4.61
CA ALA A 182 1.02 1.39 -4.27
C ALA A 182 1.37 1.54 -2.77
N VAL A 183 0.67 0.82 -1.90
CA VAL A 183 0.97 0.75 -0.46
C VAL A 183 2.40 0.22 -0.26
N ASP A 184 2.74 -0.88 -0.93
CA ASP A 184 4.06 -1.50 -0.81
C ASP A 184 5.19 -0.55 -1.27
N ALA A 185 5.00 0.13 -2.41
CA ALA A 185 5.94 1.13 -2.91
C ALA A 185 6.19 2.26 -1.90
N ILE A 186 5.13 2.74 -1.25
CA ILE A 186 5.19 3.86 -0.30
C ILE A 186 5.83 3.41 1.01
N ILE A 187 5.37 2.29 1.58
CA ILE A 187 5.89 1.74 2.84
C ILE A 187 7.38 1.43 2.74
N HIS A 188 7.82 0.76 1.66
CA HIS A 188 9.24 0.48 1.46
C HIS A 188 10.07 1.76 1.29
N SER A 189 9.55 2.75 0.57
CA SER A 189 10.27 4.02 0.39
C SER A 189 10.37 4.82 1.68
N ALA A 190 9.43 4.64 2.61
CA ALA A 190 9.46 5.21 3.95
C ALA A 190 10.28 4.39 4.97
N GLY A 191 10.94 3.30 4.54
CA GLY A 191 11.75 2.45 5.40
C GLY A 191 10.99 1.34 6.14
N GLY A 192 9.68 1.24 5.95
CA GLY A 192 8.86 0.15 6.46
C GLY A 192 8.99 -1.14 5.65
N ARG A 193 8.19 -2.14 6.00
CA ARG A 193 8.18 -3.45 5.35
C ARG A 193 6.77 -3.96 5.10
N MET A 194 6.63 -4.60 3.96
CA MET A 194 5.43 -5.33 3.56
C MET A 194 5.83 -6.68 2.97
N THR A 195 5.38 -7.76 3.61
CA THR A 195 5.68 -9.13 3.19
C THR A 195 4.41 -9.96 3.15
N ASP A 196 4.50 -11.13 2.52
CA ASP A 196 3.53 -12.18 2.81
C ASP A 196 3.70 -12.71 4.25
N LEU A 197 2.77 -13.56 4.68
CA LEU A 197 2.80 -14.15 6.03
C LEU A 197 3.86 -15.25 6.21
N THR A 198 4.64 -15.56 5.17
CA THR A 198 5.87 -16.38 5.25
C THR A 198 7.13 -15.54 5.41
N GLY A 199 7.00 -14.20 5.37
CA GLY A 199 8.11 -13.26 5.46
C GLY A 199 8.81 -13.00 4.12
N LYS A 200 8.24 -13.44 3.00
CA LYS A 200 8.79 -13.18 1.67
C LYS A 200 8.26 -11.87 1.11
N ASN A 201 9.12 -11.15 0.40
CA ASN A 201 8.73 -9.95 -0.33
C ASN A 201 7.66 -10.28 -1.38
N LEU A 202 6.72 -9.36 -1.55
CA LEU A 202 5.69 -9.46 -2.58
C LEU A 202 6.30 -9.27 -3.97
N SER A 203 5.76 -10.01 -4.95
CA SER A 203 6.22 -9.95 -6.35
C SER A 203 5.09 -9.47 -7.25
N TYR A 204 5.34 -8.35 -7.94
CA TYR A 204 4.41 -7.72 -8.87
C TYR A 204 4.72 -8.06 -10.33
N LEU A 205 5.39 -9.19 -10.59
CA LEU A 205 5.51 -9.71 -11.95
C LEU A 205 4.12 -10.11 -12.47
N PRO A 206 3.72 -9.73 -13.69
CA PRO A 206 2.46 -10.20 -14.28
C PRO A 206 2.40 -11.73 -14.38
N SER A 207 3.54 -12.39 -14.59
CA SER A 207 3.64 -13.85 -14.72
C SER A 207 3.38 -14.62 -13.41
N SER A 208 3.41 -13.96 -12.24
CA SER A 208 3.09 -14.59 -10.96
C SER A 208 1.60 -14.47 -10.58
N GLY A 209 0.73 -14.19 -11.56
CA GLY A 209 -0.71 -14.04 -11.36
C GLY A 209 -1.11 -12.64 -10.87
N GLU A 210 -2.38 -12.45 -10.56
CA GLU A 210 -2.94 -11.15 -10.13
C GLU A 210 -3.18 -11.07 -8.62
N THR A 211 -2.94 -12.15 -7.87
CA THR A 211 -3.31 -12.24 -6.45
C THR A 211 -2.19 -12.77 -5.56
N PHE A 212 -2.21 -12.34 -4.30
CA PHE A 212 -1.44 -12.89 -3.19
C PHE A 212 -2.36 -13.72 -2.30
N LYS A 213 -2.12 -15.04 -2.23
CA LYS A 213 -2.99 -15.97 -1.49
C LYS A 213 -2.60 -16.15 -0.03
N THR A 214 -1.36 -15.82 0.32
CA THR A 214 -0.74 -16.06 1.62
C THR A 214 -1.00 -14.97 2.64
N GLY A 215 -1.86 -13.99 2.33
CA GLY A 215 -2.04 -12.80 3.15
C GLY A 215 -0.81 -11.89 3.15
N LEU A 216 -0.81 -10.89 4.01
CA LEU A 216 0.27 -9.92 4.15
C LEU A 216 0.32 -9.30 5.55
N LEU A 217 1.50 -8.81 5.89
CA LEU A 217 1.77 -7.99 7.06
C LEU A 217 2.44 -6.69 6.59
N VAL A 218 1.99 -5.55 7.14
CA VAL A 218 2.60 -4.24 6.91
C VAL A 218 2.97 -3.63 8.26
N THR A 219 4.21 -3.17 8.40
CA THR A 219 4.68 -2.43 9.57
C THR A 219 5.72 -1.38 9.19
N MET A 220 5.84 -0.32 9.98
CA MET A 220 7.00 0.60 9.85
C MET A 220 8.22 0.04 10.58
N ASN A 221 8.03 -0.54 11.75
CA ASN A 221 9.12 -1.03 12.60
C ASN A 221 8.93 -2.50 12.99
N GLU A 222 10.01 -3.10 13.49
CA GLU A 222 10.02 -4.42 14.16
C GLU A 222 9.28 -5.52 13.37
N HIS A 223 9.33 -5.45 12.04
CA HIS A 223 8.50 -6.28 11.17
C HIS A 223 8.62 -7.78 11.46
N PHE A 224 9.85 -8.27 11.57
CA PHE A 224 10.11 -9.69 11.84
C PHE A 224 9.79 -10.09 13.29
N TYR A 225 9.80 -9.16 14.24
CA TYR A 225 9.29 -9.42 15.58
C TYR A 225 7.79 -9.69 15.53
N TYR A 226 7.01 -8.79 14.92
CA TYR A 226 5.56 -8.99 14.78
C TYR A 226 5.23 -10.25 13.96
N LEU A 227 5.94 -10.49 12.86
CA LEU A 227 5.78 -11.71 12.09
C LEU A 227 6.05 -12.95 12.95
N SER A 228 7.14 -12.98 13.73
CA SER A 228 7.47 -14.11 14.61
C SER A 228 6.39 -14.39 15.67
N LYS A 229 5.69 -13.35 16.14
CA LYS A 229 4.56 -13.49 17.08
C LYS A 229 3.34 -14.10 16.41
N LEU A 230 3.12 -13.81 15.13
CA LEU A 230 1.98 -14.30 14.36
C LEU A 230 2.18 -15.75 13.87
N LEU A 231 3.42 -16.16 13.56
CA LEU A 231 3.73 -17.47 12.97
C LEU A 231 3.11 -18.68 13.71
N PRO A 232 3.15 -18.80 15.05
CA PRO A 232 2.53 -19.92 15.76
C PRO A 232 1.02 -20.04 15.46
N SER A 233 0.32 -18.91 15.39
CA SER A 233 -1.12 -18.84 15.12
C SER A 233 -1.47 -18.93 13.64
N LEU A 234 -0.50 -18.74 12.74
CA LEU A 234 -0.64 -18.88 11.29
C LEU A 234 -0.42 -20.31 10.81
N SER A 235 0.34 -21.11 11.55
CA SER A 235 0.65 -22.51 11.20
C SER A 235 -0.62 -23.39 11.04
N SER A 236 -1.72 -23.04 11.68
CA SER A 236 -3.02 -23.71 11.50
C SER A 236 -3.73 -23.33 10.19
N ILE A 237 -3.34 -22.24 9.52
CA ILE A 237 -3.99 -21.70 8.31
C ILE A 237 -3.12 -21.95 7.06
N ILE A 238 -1.79 -21.75 7.17
CA ILE A 238 -0.86 -21.86 6.04
C ILE A 238 -0.68 -23.31 5.58
N PHE A 239 -0.80 -24.30 6.49
CA PHE A 239 -0.61 -25.72 6.18
C PHE A 239 -1.92 -26.47 5.84
N MET A 240 -3.04 -25.77 5.67
CA MET A 240 -4.34 -26.34 5.26
C MET A 240 -4.65 -26.17 3.75
N HIS A 241 -3.77 -25.53 2.98
CA HIS A 241 -3.87 -25.33 1.54
C HIS A 241 -2.58 -25.76 0.83
#